data_AF-A0ABD4WV60-F1
#
_entry.id   AF-A0ABD4WV60-F1
#
_cell.length_a   1.000
_cell.length_b   1.000
_cell.length_c   1.000
_cell.angle_alpha   90.00
_cell.angle_beta   90.00
_cell.angle_gamma   90.00
#
_symmetry.space_group_name_H-M   'P 1'
#
loop_
_entity.id
_entity.type
_entity.pdbx_description
1 polymer ?
#
loop_
_entity_poly.entity_id
_entity_poly.type
_entity_poly.pdbx_seq_one_letter_code
_entity_poly.pdbx_strand_id
1 'polypeptide(L)'
;MKFWMKEISYSQVENKIQSGYKELFMIGQFRIVDAYKIVDSNDHTKDIQSHFILDTKTGNNYEISVELAYGLVSAFYCDGDRRSLLSNIIAWVKYMNGKNRLATKKTDISNVLSGVV
;
A
#
# COMPACT_ATOMS: atom_id res chain seq x y z
N MET A 1 -2.23 -11.86 11.86
CA MET A 1 -1.88 -10.61 11.15
C MET A 1 -2.45 -10.74 9.75
N LYS A 2 -3.25 -9.80 9.25
CA LYS A 2 -3.96 -9.96 7.95
C LYS A 2 -3.44 -8.98 6.92
N PHE A 3 -2.62 -9.46 5.99
CA PHE A 3 -2.15 -8.65 4.88
C PHE A 3 -3.21 -8.58 3.80
N TRP A 4 -3.57 -7.36 3.42
CA TRP A 4 -4.50 -7.16 2.33
C TRP A 4 -4.07 -6.02 1.43
N MET A 5 -4.48 -6.13 0.16
CA MET A 5 -4.34 -5.08 -0.84
C MET A 5 -5.69 -4.83 -1.50
N LYS A 6 -5.91 -3.59 -1.94
CA LYS A 6 -7.08 -3.16 -2.70
C LYS A 6 -6.63 -2.20 -3.79
N GLU A 7 -6.90 -2.53 -5.05
CA GLU A 7 -6.67 -1.58 -6.14
C GLU A 7 -7.60 -0.38 -5.99
N ILE A 8 -7.05 0.81 -6.18
CA ILE A 8 -7.74 2.07 -5.91
C ILE A 8 -7.44 3.07 -7.04
N SER A 9 -8.44 3.87 -7.43
CA SER A 9 -8.22 4.91 -8.45
C SER A 9 -7.33 6.02 -7.89
N TYR A 10 -6.69 6.76 -8.79
CA TYR A 10 -5.91 7.94 -8.39
C TYR A 10 -6.79 8.99 -7.67
N SER A 11 -8.02 9.23 -8.14
CA SER A 11 -8.97 10.15 -7.47
C SER A 11 -9.31 9.74 -6.03
N GLN A 12 -9.34 8.43 -5.75
CA GLN A 12 -9.55 7.91 -4.40
C GLN A 12 -8.29 8.05 -3.54
N VAL A 13 -7.09 8.00 -4.12
CA VAL A 13 -5.83 8.34 -3.45
C VAL A 13 -5.81 9.83 -3.08
N GLU A 14 -6.14 10.72 -4.02
CA GLU A 14 -6.22 12.17 -3.77
C GLU A 14 -7.19 12.51 -2.63
N ASN A 15 -8.35 11.84 -2.59
CA ASN A 15 -9.30 12.02 -1.49
C ASN A 15 -8.75 11.66 -0.11
N LYS A 16 -7.74 10.78 -0.06
CA LYS A 16 -7.10 10.28 1.17
C LYS A 16 -5.82 11.03 1.54
N ILE A 17 -5.26 11.84 0.64
CA ILE A 17 -4.03 12.64 0.83
C ILE A 17 -4.36 14.12 1.17
N GLN A 18 -5.60 14.44 1.53
CA GLN A 18 -6.05 15.82 1.72
C GLN A 18 -5.22 16.63 2.74
N SER A 19 -4.62 15.97 3.73
CA SER A 19 -3.76 16.61 4.73
C SER A 19 -2.26 16.33 4.49
N GLY A 20 -1.93 15.81 3.32
CA GLY A 20 -0.57 15.44 2.91
C GLY A 20 -0.31 13.94 2.94
N TYR A 21 0.90 13.58 2.51
CA TYR A 21 1.41 12.22 2.57
C TYR A 21 2.91 12.24 2.90
N LYS A 22 3.40 11.12 3.42
CA LYS A 22 4.80 10.85 3.70
C LYS A 22 5.24 9.64 2.90
N GLU A 23 6.28 9.80 2.09
CA GLU A 23 6.95 8.66 1.48
C GLU A 23 7.74 7.91 2.56
N LEU A 24 7.41 6.62 2.76
CA LEU A 24 8.12 5.76 3.69
C LEU A 24 9.42 5.28 3.08
N PHE A 25 9.37 4.77 1.85
CA PHE A 25 10.53 4.43 1.04
C PHE A 25 10.13 4.16 -0.42
N MET A 26 11.13 4.07 -1.29
CA MET A 26 10.97 3.68 -2.69
C MET A 26 11.85 2.45 -3.01
N ILE A 27 11.29 1.49 -3.74
CA ILE A 27 12.01 0.31 -4.22
C ILE A 27 11.59 -0.04 -5.65
N GLY A 28 12.56 0.01 -6.58
CA GLY A 28 12.27 -0.13 -8.01
C GLY A 28 11.29 0.95 -8.47
N GLN A 29 10.14 0.54 -9.02
CA GLN A 29 9.08 1.45 -9.48
C GLN A 29 8.03 1.77 -8.41
N PHE A 30 8.11 1.14 -7.24
CA PHE A 30 7.08 1.21 -6.21
C PHE A 30 7.46 2.22 -5.13
N ARG A 31 6.55 3.16 -4.86
CA ARG A 31 6.62 4.05 -3.71
C ARG A 31 5.67 3.56 -2.64
N ILE A 32 6.17 3.43 -1.42
CA ILE A 32 5.36 3.08 -0.26
C ILE A 32 5.11 4.37 0.51
N VAL A 33 3.84 4.70 0.72
CA VAL A 33 3.47 6.01 1.29
C VAL A 33 2.41 5.87 2.38
N ASP A 34 2.51 6.73 3.37
CA ASP A 34 1.45 7.05 4.34
C ASP A 34 0.72 8.29 3.88
N ALA A 35 -0.60 8.27 3.93
CA ALA A 35 -1.45 9.40 3.60
C ALA A 35 -2.32 9.76 4.80
N TYR A 36 -2.58 11.06 4.93
CA TYR A 36 -3.34 11.61 6.04
C TYR A 36 -4.53 12.38 5.51
N LYS A 37 -5.69 12.13 6.14
CA LYS A 37 -6.92 12.88 5.91
C LYS A 37 -7.51 13.28 7.25
N ILE A 38 -7.59 14.59 7.46
CA ILE A 38 -8.35 15.18 8.55
C ILE A 38 -9.83 15.19 8.14
N VAL A 39 -10.68 14.58 8.97
CA VAL A 39 -12.14 14.64 8.83
C VAL A 39 -12.72 15.36 10.03
N ASP A 40 -13.30 16.53 9.78
CA ASP A 40 -14.10 17.25 10.76
C ASP A 40 -15.52 16.68 10.75
N SER A 41 -15.95 16.19 11.90
CA SER A 41 -17.35 15.89 12.20
C SER A 41 -17.82 16.82 13.30
N ASN A 42 -19.11 17.11 13.38
CA ASN A 42 -19.73 18.20 14.16
C ASN A 42 -19.34 18.34 15.65
N ASP A 43 -18.54 17.42 16.22
CA ASP A 43 -17.91 17.61 17.52
C ASP A 43 -16.43 17.18 17.58
N HIS A 44 -15.87 16.42 16.63
CA HIS A 44 -14.52 15.83 16.72
C HIS A 44 -13.78 15.88 15.37
N THR A 45 -12.49 16.25 15.44
CA THR A 45 -11.51 16.09 14.34
C THR A 45 -10.90 14.69 14.43
N LYS A 46 -11.01 13.91 13.35
CA LYS A 46 -10.40 12.58 13.25
C LYS A 46 -9.32 12.56 12.18
N ASP A 47 -8.12 12.17 12.56
CA ASP A 47 -7.04 11.84 11.62
C ASP A 47 -7.22 10.40 11.10
N ILE A 48 -7.37 10.28 9.79
CA ILE A 48 -7.43 9.00 9.10
C ILE A 48 -6.11 8.80 8.36
N GLN A 49 -5.31 7.86 8.84
CA GLN A 49 -4.12 7.38 8.13
C GLN A 49 -4.52 6.26 7.15
N SER A 50 -4.01 6.32 5.93
CA SER A 50 -4.11 5.27 4.91
C SER A 50 -2.72 4.95 4.37
N HIS A 51 -2.51 3.72 3.92
CA HIS A 51 -1.21 3.24 3.44
C HIS A 51 -1.33 2.79 2.00
N PHE A 52 -0.33 3.11 1.17
CA PHE A 52 -0.37 2.78 -0.26
C PHE A 52 0.93 2.22 -0.82
N ILE A 53 0.77 1.39 -1.84
CA ILE A 53 1.79 1.10 -2.86
C ILE A 53 1.39 1.85 -4.13
N LEU A 54 2.25 2.76 -4.58
CA LEU A 54 2.07 3.50 -5.83
C LEU A 54 3.05 2.96 -6.88
N ASP A 55 2.52 2.40 -7.97
CA ASP A 55 3.34 1.94 -9.09
C ASP A 55 3.57 3.09 -10.07
N THR A 56 4.74 3.71 -9.97
CA THR A 56 5.08 4.89 -10.79
C THR A 56 5.28 4.57 -12.27
N LYS A 57 5.45 3.29 -12.64
CA LYS A 57 5.61 2.86 -14.03
C LYS A 57 4.26 2.68 -14.73
N THR A 58 3.28 2.11 -14.04
CA THR A 58 1.97 1.78 -14.64
C THR A 58 0.87 2.80 -14.29
N GLY A 59 1.07 3.60 -13.24
CA GLY A 59 0.05 4.50 -12.69
C GLY A 59 -0.99 3.78 -11.82
N ASN A 60 -0.84 2.48 -11.59
CA ASN A 60 -1.72 1.72 -10.72
C ASN A 60 -1.42 2.04 -9.25
N ASN A 61 -2.48 2.08 -8.44
CA ASN A 61 -2.39 2.41 -7.01
C ASN A 61 -3.09 1.33 -6.19
N TYR A 62 -2.51 1.01 -5.04
CA TYR A 62 -3.03 -0.02 -4.15
C TYR A 62 -3.07 0.50 -2.73
N GLU A 63 -4.25 0.51 -2.11
CA GLU A 63 -4.40 0.67 -0.66
C GLU A 63 -4.03 -0.63 0.03
N ILE A 64 -3.26 -0.55 1.10
CA ILE A 64 -2.73 -1.71 1.82
C ILE A 64 -3.05 -1.67 3.31
N SER A 65 -2.96 -2.83 3.95
CA SER A 65 -3.09 -2.93 5.40
C SER A 65 -1.92 -2.25 6.13
N VAL A 66 -2.19 -1.74 7.33
CA VAL A 66 -1.17 -1.15 8.21
C VAL A 66 -0.07 -2.16 8.54
N GLU A 67 -0.46 -3.42 8.74
CA GLU A 67 0.47 -4.53 8.98
C GLU A 67 1.40 -4.75 7.80
N LEU A 68 0.89 -4.66 6.56
CA LEU A 68 1.70 -4.80 5.36
C LEU A 68 2.64 -3.61 5.20
N ALA A 69 2.14 -2.38 5.42
CA ALA A 69 2.94 -1.17 5.30
C ALA A 69 4.15 -1.18 6.25
N TYR A 70 3.93 -1.48 7.53
CA TYR A 70 5.02 -1.52 8.49
C TYR A 70 5.88 -2.78 8.36
N GLY A 71 5.33 -3.92 7.94
CA GLY A 71 6.13 -5.09 7.57
C GLY A 71 7.10 -4.80 6.42
N LEU A 72 6.64 -4.06 5.42
CA LEU A 72 7.45 -3.55 4.30
C LEU A 72 8.55 -2.59 4.77
N VAL A 73 8.24 -1.66 5.68
CA VAL A 73 9.23 -0.74 6.27
C VAL A 73 10.31 -1.50 7.03
N SER A 74 9.91 -2.43 7.91
CA SER A 74 10.84 -3.26 8.66
C SER A 74 11.74 -4.08 7.72
N ALA A 75 11.16 -4.73 6.72
CA ALA A 75 11.93 -5.47 5.72
C ALA A 75 12.91 -4.57 4.94
N PHE A 76 12.53 -3.33 4.62
CA PHE A 76 13.39 -2.43 3.86
C PHE A 76 14.58 -1.88 4.66
N TYR A 77 14.37 -1.54 5.95
CA TYR A 77 15.37 -0.86 6.77
C TYR A 77 16.18 -1.78 7.69
N CYS A 78 15.67 -2.97 8.05
CA CYS A 78 16.30 -3.87 9.02
C CYS A 78 16.96 -5.11 8.37
N ASP A 79 17.72 -4.91 7.29
CA ASP A 79 18.51 -5.97 6.59
C ASP A 79 17.72 -7.01 5.78
N GLY A 80 16.48 -6.74 5.37
CA GLY A 80 15.79 -7.58 4.38
C GLY A 80 16.47 -7.50 3.01
N ASP A 81 16.59 -8.64 2.31
CA ASP A 81 17.05 -8.66 0.93
C ASP A 81 16.10 -7.85 0.04
N ARG A 82 16.57 -6.67 -0.38
CA ARG A 82 15.82 -5.74 -1.24
C ARG A 82 15.37 -6.39 -2.55
N ARG A 83 16.09 -7.38 -3.08
CA ARG A 83 15.68 -8.09 -4.29
C ARG A 83 14.47 -8.97 -4.01
N SER A 84 14.49 -9.73 -2.92
CA SER A 84 13.36 -10.53 -2.46
C SER A 84 12.14 -9.66 -2.12
N LEU A 85 12.34 -8.53 -1.45
CA LEU A 85 11.29 -7.55 -1.17
C LEU A 85 10.62 -7.02 -2.45
N LEU A 86 11.44 -6.57 -3.41
CA LEU A 86 10.94 -6.10 -4.71
C LEU A 86 10.19 -7.21 -5.46
N SER A 87 10.72 -8.44 -5.45
CA SER A 87 10.08 -9.60 -6.07
C SER A 87 8.69 -9.88 -5.49
N ASN A 88 8.54 -9.76 -4.17
CA ASN A 88 7.25 -9.94 -3.51
C ASN A 88 6.25 -8.85 -3.90
N ILE A 89 6.66 -7.58 -3.91
CA ILE A 89 5.79 -6.48 -4.34
C ILE A 89 5.33 -6.69 -5.79
N ILE A 90 6.23 -7.11 -6.69
CA ILE A 90 5.90 -7.45 -8.08
C ILE A 90 4.89 -8.59 -8.15
N ALA A 91 5.07 -9.64 -7.34
CA ALA A 91 4.17 -10.78 -7.30
C ALA A 91 2.76 -10.37 -6.82
N TRP A 92 2.67 -9.55 -5.77
CA TRP A 92 1.40 -9.04 -5.27
C TRP A 92 0.69 -8.16 -6.28
N VAL A 93 1.39 -7.23 -6.92
CA VAL A 93 0.83 -6.35 -7.96
C VAL A 93 0.34 -7.17 -9.16
N LYS A 94 1.11 -8.16 -9.62
CA LYS A 94 0.67 -9.07 -10.69
C LYS A 94 -0.58 -9.86 -10.29
N TYR A 95 -0.62 -10.36 -9.05
CA TYR A 95 -1.77 -11.09 -8.52
C TYR A 95 -3.02 -10.20 -8.48
N MET A 96 -2.89 -8.95 -8.03
CA MET A 96 -3.99 -7.98 -8.03
C MET A 96 -4.49 -7.69 -9.46
N ASN A 97 -3.57 -7.47 -10.41
CA ASN A 97 -3.91 -7.19 -11.81
C ASN A 97 -4.62 -8.37 -12.52
N GLY A 98 -4.30 -9.62 -12.14
CA GLY A 98 -4.93 -10.82 -12.68
C GLY A 98 -6.35 -11.08 -12.16
N LYS A 99 -6.77 -10.45 -11.06
CA LYS A 99 -8.06 -10.70 -10.35
C LYS A 99 -9.19 -9.74 -10.73
N ASN A 100 -9.16 -9.17 -11.95
CA ASN A 100 -9.97 -8.06 -12.45
C ASN A 100 -9.56 -6.69 -11.90
N ARG A 101 -9.27 -5.75 -12.82
CA ARG A 101 -8.79 -4.35 -12.65
C ARG A 101 -9.68 -3.40 -11.81
N LEU A 102 -10.68 -3.94 -11.14
CA LEU A 102 -11.62 -3.21 -10.28
C LEU A 102 -12.03 -4.09 -9.09
N ALA A 103 -11.06 -4.79 -8.48
CA ALA A 103 -11.28 -5.43 -7.20
C ALA A 103 -11.55 -4.34 -6.14
N THR A 104 -12.81 -3.89 -6.07
CA THR A 104 -13.33 -2.93 -5.08
C THR A 104 -13.24 -3.46 -3.64
N LYS A 105 -12.87 -4.75 -3.49
CA LYS A 105 -12.76 -5.47 -2.23
C LYS A 105 -11.31 -5.68 -1.83
N LYS A 106 -11.07 -5.61 -0.52
CA LYS A 106 -9.79 -6.00 0.08
C LYS A 106 -9.52 -7.47 -0.25
N THR A 107 -8.37 -7.71 -0.85
CA THR A 107 -7.90 -9.05 -1.23
C THR A 107 -6.82 -9.46 -0.25
N ASP A 108 -6.98 -10.63 0.37
CA ASP A 108 -5.94 -11.21 1.22
C ASP A 108 -4.76 -11.64 0.35
N ILE A 109 -3.57 -11.16 0.69
CA ILE A 109 -2.33 -11.44 -0.04
C ILE A 109 -1.35 -12.30 0.77
N SER A 110 -1.75 -12.76 1.96
CA SER A 110 -0.86 -13.48 2.89
C SER A 110 -0.28 -14.76 2.29
N ASN A 111 -0.98 -15.38 1.33
CA ASN A 111 -0.55 -16.60 0.64
C ASN A 111 0.17 -16.35 -0.71
N VAL A 112 0.31 -15.09 -1.13
CA VAL A 112 1.01 -14.74 -2.37
C VAL A 112 2.49 -14.52 -2.01
N LEU A 113 3.27 -15.61 -2.04
CA LEU A 113 4.69 -15.72 -1.67
C LEU A 113 5.14 -14.88 -0.46
N SER A 114 5.15 -15.56 0.70
CA SER A 114 5.28 -15.03 2.06
C SER A 114 6.66 -15.31 2.71
N GLY A 115 7.75 -14.87 2.09
CA GLY A 115 9.11 -15.02 2.65
C GLY A 115 9.62 -13.84 3.48
N VAL A 116 8.79 -12.82 3.76
CA VAL A 116 9.22 -11.49 4.27
C VAL A 116 8.45 -11.07 5.52
N VAL A 117 8.17 -12.00 6.43
CA VAL A 117 7.55 -11.69 7.73
C VAL A 117 8.21 -12.50 8.83
#